data_AF-A0A842XWW7-F1
#
_entry.id   AF-A0A842XWW7-F1
#
_cell.length_a   1.000
_cell.length_b   1.000
_cell.length_c   1.000
_cell.angle_alpha   90.00
_cell.angle_beta   90.00
_cell.angle_gamma   90.00
#
_symmetry.space_group_name_H-M   'P 1'
#
loop_
_entity.id
_entity.type
_entity.pdbx_description
1 polymer ?
#
loop_
_entity_poly.entity_id
_entity_poly.type
_entity_poly.pdbx_seq_one_letter_code
_entity_poly.pdbx_strand_id
1 'polypeptide(L)'
;MEDGLNLTSKTLIYTPDWVVSFEKEMAEDIILGNNAGRSMRRYRRRYGLSQDTLGSLMNLRRESISRIENGNVTPTFDFVKSFIKTMALIETIRVERAKSGEMDFYFLENVAKELGVPLEKMPFIMKLAVNSYDKKLMKIQKSLKEIKYGK
;
A
#
# COMPACT_ATOMS: atom_id res chain seq x y z
N MET A 1 -19.02 32.02 22.25
CA MET A 1 -19.69 30.84 21.69
C MET A 1 -18.61 30.01 21.04
N GLU A 2 -18.18 29.01 21.80
CA GLU A 2 -17.31 27.93 21.35
C GLU A 2 -18.05 27.12 20.28
N ASP A 3 -17.34 26.76 19.22
CA ASP A 3 -17.23 25.37 18.80
C ASP A 3 -16.04 25.31 17.84
N GLY A 4 -14.85 25.35 18.43
CA GLY A 4 -13.66 24.87 17.74
C GLY A 4 -13.89 23.39 17.48
N LEU A 5 -14.00 23.01 16.20
CA LEU A 5 -14.06 21.63 15.74
C LEU A 5 -12.88 20.84 16.33
N ASN A 6 -13.09 20.28 17.52
CA ASN A 6 -12.19 19.33 18.13
C ASN A 6 -12.44 18.01 17.40
N LEU A 7 -11.91 17.94 16.17
CA LEU A 7 -11.71 16.69 15.47
C LEU A 7 -10.74 15.90 16.35
N THR A 8 -11.29 15.11 17.26
CA THR A 8 -10.55 14.14 18.05
C THR A 8 -9.87 13.22 17.05
N SER A 9 -8.62 13.54 16.70
CA SER A 9 -7.78 12.65 15.94
C SER A 9 -7.75 11.36 16.76
N LYS A 10 -8.37 10.31 16.21
CA LYS A 10 -8.40 9.01 16.86
C LYS A 10 -6.94 8.64 17.11
N THR A 11 -6.52 8.58 18.37
CA THR A 11 -5.15 8.22 18.72
C THR A 11 -4.85 6.87 18.09
N LEU A 12 -3.89 6.85 17.17
CA LEU A 12 -3.39 5.61 16.58
C LEU A 12 -2.48 4.98 17.63
N ILE A 13 -2.86 3.80 18.13
CA ILE A 13 -2.12 3.10 19.17
C ILE A 13 -1.11 2.16 18.52
N TYR A 14 -1.47 1.57 17.38
CA TYR A 14 -0.67 0.55 16.72
C TYR A 14 0.06 1.07 15.49
N THR A 15 -0.55 1.96 14.71
CA THR A 15 0.04 2.46 13.46
C THR A 15 1.29 3.30 13.74
N PRO A 16 2.49 2.85 13.33
CA PRO A 16 3.72 3.60 13.56
C PRO A 16 3.78 4.91 12.78
N ASP A 17 4.51 5.90 13.29
CA ASP A 17 4.68 7.21 12.64
C ASP A 17 5.17 7.14 11.20
N TRP A 18 6.04 6.17 10.88
CA TRP A 18 6.55 6.00 9.52
C TRP A 18 5.44 5.57 8.54
N VAL A 19 4.43 4.83 9.00
CA VAL A 19 3.27 4.46 8.18
C VAL A 19 2.41 5.68 7.91
N VAL A 20 2.19 6.53 8.93
CA VAL A 20 1.47 7.80 8.77
C VAL A 20 2.19 8.73 7.80
N SER A 21 3.52 8.83 7.90
CA SER A 21 4.34 9.61 6.96
C SER A 21 4.24 9.05 5.54
N PHE A 22 4.29 7.73 5.37
CA PHE A 22 4.10 7.07 4.07
C PHE A 22 2.72 7.37 3.46
N GLU A 23 1.65 7.36 4.26
CA GLU A 23 0.31 7.75 3.80
C GLU A 23 0.27 9.21 3.34
N LYS A 24 0.90 10.12 4.09
CA LYS A 24 0.96 11.55 3.75
C LYS A 24 1.73 11.80 2.46
N GLU A 25 2.91 11.20 2.32
CA GLU A 25 3.73 11.31 1.09
C GLU A 25 2.94 10.81 -0.13
N MET A 26 2.22 9.69 0.01
CA MET A 26 1.41 9.15 -1.07
C MET A 26 0.19 10.03 -1.38
N ALA A 27 -0.47 10.55 -0.35
CA ALA A 27 -1.59 11.47 -0.51
C ALA A 27 -1.14 12.74 -1.24
N GLU A 28 0.00 13.32 -0.86
CA GLU A 28 0.57 14.49 -1.51
C GLU A 28 0.82 14.23 -3.00
N ASP A 29 1.50 13.14 -3.33
CA ASP A 29 1.83 12.78 -4.71
C ASP A 29 0.60 12.44 -5.57
N ILE A 30 -0.46 11.88 -4.99
CA ILE A 30 -1.68 11.54 -5.73
C ILE A 30 -2.61 12.77 -5.88
N ILE A 31 -2.78 13.55 -4.81
CA ILE A 31 -3.77 14.64 -4.76
C ILE A 31 -3.20 15.92 -5.38
N LEU A 32 -1.96 16.28 -5.06
CA LEU A 32 -1.33 17.49 -5.59
C LEU A 32 -0.61 17.24 -6.92
N GLY A 33 -0.39 15.97 -7.27
CA GLY A 33 0.22 15.59 -8.53
C GLY A 33 -0.67 15.92 -9.75
N ASN A 34 -0.04 16.26 -10.88
CA ASN A 34 -0.74 16.57 -12.13
C ASN A 34 -1.62 15.43 -12.69
N ASN A 35 -1.39 14.19 -12.24
CA ASN A 35 -2.17 13.03 -12.69
C ASN A 35 -2.19 11.95 -11.59
N ALA A 36 -3.25 11.95 -10.79
CA ALA A 36 -3.52 10.96 -9.74
C ALA A 36 -3.35 9.52 -10.24
N GLY A 37 -3.96 9.19 -11.39
CA GLY A 37 -3.90 7.86 -11.98
C GLY A 37 -2.47 7.38 -12.27
N ARG A 38 -1.61 8.27 -12.78
CA ARG A 38 -0.20 7.97 -13.04
C ARG A 38 0.58 7.71 -11.74
N SER A 39 0.33 8.49 -10.69
CA SER A 39 0.94 8.28 -9.36
C SER A 39 0.49 6.95 -8.76
N MET A 40 -0.81 6.64 -8.79
CA MET A 40 -1.36 5.36 -8.34
C MET A 40 -0.75 4.16 -9.09
N ARG A 41 -0.61 4.28 -10.42
CA ARG A 41 0.05 3.26 -11.26
C ARG A 41 1.49 3.02 -10.84
N ARG A 42 2.22 4.07 -10.48
CA ARG A 42 3.62 4.00 -10.03
C ARG A 42 3.71 3.25 -8.71
N TYR A 43 2.89 3.59 -7.72
CA TYR A 43 2.82 2.85 -6.46
C TYR A 43 2.44 1.39 -6.71
N ARG A 44 1.35 1.11 -7.42
CA ARG A 44 0.94 -0.28 -7.73
C ARG A 44 2.10 -1.12 -8.31
N ARG A 45 2.84 -0.56 -9.27
CA ARG A 45 3.98 -1.22 -9.91
C ARG A 45 5.18 -1.40 -8.98
N ARG A 46 5.45 -0.44 -8.09
CA ARG A 46 6.51 -0.55 -7.06
C ARG A 46 6.31 -1.78 -6.18
N TYR A 47 5.06 -2.18 -5.95
CA TYR A 47 4.66 -3.37 -5.20
C TYR A 47 4.39 -4.60 -6.08
N GLY A 48 4.74 -4.57 -7.36
CA GLY A 48 4.58 -5.71 -8.27
C GLY A 48 3.13 -6.14 -8.50
N LEU A 49 2.15 -5.31 -8.15
CA LEU A 49 0.73 -5.65 -8.29
C LEU A 49 0.29 -5.47 -9.74
N SER A 50 -0.50 -6.41 -10.26
CA SER A 50 -1.18 -6.24 -11.55
C SER A 50 -2.43 -5.36 -11.39
N GLN A 51 -2.97 -4.83 -12.50
CA GLN A 51 -4.24 -4.09 -12.46
C GLN A 51 -5.41 -4.97 -12.00
N ASP A 52 -5.37 -6.26 -12.35
CA ASP A 52 -6.37 -7.24 -11.96
C ASP A 52 -6.33 -7.52 -10.44
N THR A 53 -5.10 -7.64 -9.90
CA THR A 53 -4.86 -7.78 -8.47
C THR A 53 -5.34 -6.56 -7.70
N LEU A 54 -5.03 -5.35 -8.18
CA LEU A 54 -5.53 -4.13 -7.55
C LEU A 54 -7.05 -4.04 -7.67
N GLY A 55 -7.62 -4.41 -8.82
CA GLY A 55 -9.07 -4.49 -9.01
C GLY A 55 -9.73 -5.38 -7.97
N SER A 56 -9.21 -6.59 -7.77
CA SER A 56 -9.69 -7.52 -6.74
C SER A 56 -9.62 -6.93 -5.33
N LEU A 57 -8.51 -6.25 -4.98
CA LEU A 57 -8.37 -5.59 -3.68
C LEU A 57 -9.40 -4.47 -3.48
N MET A 58 -9.66 -3.71 -4.53
CA MET A 58 -10.50 -2.52 -4.49
C MET A 58 -11.97 -2.81 -4.88
N ASN A 59 -12.32 -4.08 -5.11
CA ASN A 59 -13.62 -4.51 -5.64
C ASN A 59 -14.02 -3.78 -6.94
N LEU A 60 -13.07 -3.66 -7.87
CA LEU A 60 -13.26 -3.08 -9.19
C LEU A 60 -12.80 -4.04 -10.28
N ARG A 61 -13.41 -3.90 -11.46
CA ARG A 61 -12.91 -4.58 -12.67
C ARG A 61 -11.55 -4.02 -13.07
N ARG A 62 -10.69 -4.87 -13.64
CA ARG A 62 -9.38 -4.49 -14.16
C ARG A 62 -9.46 -3.28 -15.11
N GLU A 63 -10.49 -3.22 -15.95
CA GLU A 63 -10.69 -2.14 -16.93
C GLU A 63 -10.90 -0.79 -16.23
N SER A 64 -11.60 -0.76 -15.09
CA SER A 64 -11.78 0.45 -14.28
C SER A 64 -10.44 0.94 -13.73
N ILE A 65 -9.61 0.04 -13.20
CA ILE A 65 -8.25 0.37 -12.78
C ILE A 65 -7.45 0.94 -13.95
N SER A 66 -7.52 0.33 -15.13
CA SER A 66 -6.81 0.83 -16.31
C SER A 66 -7.28 2.21 -16.74
N ARG A 67 -8.58 2.50 -16.71
CA ARG A 67 -9.12 3.83 -17.06
C ARG A 67 -8.65 4.90 -16.08
N ILE A 68 -8.67 4.59 -14.78
CA ILE A 68 -8.16 5.49 -13.74
C ILE A 68 -6.68 5.78 -13.97
N GLU A 69 -5.86 4.73 -14.12
CA GLU A 69 -4.40 4.86 -14.23
C GLU A 69 -3.92 5.59 -15.50
N ASN A 70 -4.75 5.62 -16.53
CA ASN A 70 -4.46 6.33 -17.78
C ASN A 70 -5.09 7.74 -17.81
N GLY A 71 -5.80 8.16 -16.75
CA GLY A 71 -6.45 9.47 -16.68
C GLY A 71 -7.77 9.57 -17.45
N ASN A 72 -8.31 8.44 -17.92
CA ASN A 72 -9.60 8.42 -18.61
C ASN A 72 -10.79 8.55 -17.64
N VAL A 73 -10.56 8.29 -16.35
CA VAL A 73 -11.54 8.44 -15.27
C VAL A 73 -10.83 9.04 -14.07
N THR A 74 -11.39 10.11 -13.51
CA THR A 74 -10.93 10.69 -12.25
C THR A 74 -11.36 9.79 -11.09
N PRO A 75 -10.43 9.31 -10.24
CA PRO A 75 -10.80 8.51 -9.09
C PRO A 75 -11.57 9.34 -8.06
N THR A 76 -12.52 8.73 -7.35
CA THR A 76 -13.19 9.38 -6.23
C THR A 76 -12.23 9.53 -5.04
N PHE A 77 -12.51 10.49 -4.16
CA PHE A 77 -11.73 10.67 -2.93
C PHE A 77 -11.70 9.39 -2.08
N ASP A 78 -12.83 8.70 -1.92
CA ASP A 78 -12.91 7.45 -1.15
C ASP A 78 -12.08 6.32 -1.77
N PHE A 79 -12.02 6.26 -3.09
CA PHE A 79 -11.16 5.30 -3.79
C PHE A 79 -9.68 5.61 -3.54
N VAL A 80 -9.27 6.88 -3.66
CA VAL A 80 -7.90 7.33 -3.39
C VAL A 80 -7.52 7.00 -1.94
N LYS A 81 -8.38 7.35 -0.98
CA LYS A 81 -8.18 7.05 0.45
C LYS A 81 -8.00 5.54 0.66
N SER A 82 -8.91 4.73 0.13
CA SER A 82 -8.85 3.27 0.27
C SER A 82 -7.59 2.68 -0.38
N PHE A 83 -7.15 3.24 -1.51
CA PHE A 83 -5.92 2.85 -2.17
C PHE A 83 -4.70 3.13 -1.30
N ILE A 84 -4.57 4.35 -0.78
CA ILE A 84 -3.45 4.77 0.08
C ILE A 84 -3.34 3.83 1.28
N LYS A 85 -4.44 3.59 1.97
CA LYS A 85 -4.49 2.72 3.15
C LYS A 85 -4.15 1.26 2.84
N THR A 86 -4.63 0.75 1.71
CA THR A 86 -4.28 -0.59 1.25
C THR A 86 -2.78 -0.69 0.93
N MET A 87 -2.20 0.31 0.28
CA MET A 87 -0.76 0.33 -0.01
C MET A 87 0.07 0.48 1.27
N ALA A 88 -0.38 1.28 2.23
CA ALA A 88 0.26 1.45 3.53
C ALA A 88 0.35 0.11 4.27
N LEU A 89 -0.76 -0.62 4.36
CA LEU A 89 -0.77 -1.96 4.96
C LEU A 89 0.15 -2.95 4.23
N ILE A 90 0.20 -2.91 2.89
CA ILE A 90 1.14 -3.74 2.12
C ILE A 90 2.59 -3.39 2.48
N GLU A 91 2.95 -2.11 2.61
CA GLU A 91 4.29 -1.72 3.04
C GLU A 91 4.58 -2.16 4.47
N THR A 92 3.62 -2.01 5.39
CA THR A 92 3.74 -2.51 6.78
C THR A 92 4.07 -3.99 6.81
N ILE A 93 3.31 -4.81 6.06
CA ILE A 93 3.57 -6.26 6.01
C ILE A 93 4.95 -6.56 5.41
N ARG A 94 5.40 -5.79 4.40
CA ARG A 94 6.74 -5.96 3.81
C ARG A 94 7.85 -5.60 4.78
N VAL A 95 7.66 -4.56 5.60
CA VAL A 95 8.60 -4.16 6.64
C VAL A 95 8.65 -5.22 7.74
N GLU A 96 7.50 -5.71 8.20
CA GLU A 96 7.47 -6.82 9.17
C GLU A 96 8.12 -8.08 8.60
N ARG A 97 7.86 -8.43 7.34
CA ARG A 97 8.52 -9.55 6.66
C ARG A 97 10.04 -9.40 6.54
N ALA A 98 10.53 -8.16 6.47
CA ALA A 98 11.96 -7.88 6.37
C ALA A 98 12.67 -8.01 7.72
N LYS A 99 11.96 -7.91 8.84
CA LYS A 99 12.50 -8.21 10.17
C LYS A 99 12.78 -9.71 10.22
N SER A 100 13.96 -10.10 10.68
CA SER A 100 14.46 -11.48 10.65
C SER A 100 13.80 -12.38 11.71
N GLY A 101 12.48 -12.51 11.69
CA GLY A 101 11.68 -13.28 12.63
C GLY A 101 10.30 -13.63 12.08
N GLU A 102 9.46 -14.25 12.90
CA GLU A 102 8.05 -14.44 12.59
C GLU A 102 7.34 -13.08 12.53
N MET A 103 6.45 -12.91 11.56
CA MET A 103 5.66 -11.67 11.46
C MET A 103 4.68 -11.59 12.63
N ASP A 104 4.62 -10.44 13.28
CA ASP A 104 3.64 -10.17 14.34
C ASP A 104 2.26 -9.94 13.71
N PHE A 105 1.46 -11.01 13.63
CA PHE A 105 0.11 -10.97 13.09
C PHE A 105 -0.83 -10.09 13.92
N TYR A 106 -0.66 -10.05 15.25
CA TYR A 106 -1.50 -9.23 16.12
C TYR A 106 -1.29 -7.74 15.84
N PHE A 107 -0.03 -7.33 15.70
CA PHE A 107 0.32 -5.98 15.25
C PHE A 107 -0.32 -5.65 13.88
N LEU A 108 -0.15 -6.53 12.89
CA LEU A 108 -0.65 -6.31 11.53
C LEU A 108 -2.18 -6.21 11.47
N GLU A 109 -2.90 -7.03 12.23
CA GLU A 109 -4.37 -6.94 12.33
C GLU A 109 -4.83 -5.62 12.93
N ASN A 110 -4.15 -5.12 13.97
CA ASN A 110 -4.53 -3.87 14.60
C ASN A 110 -4.21 -2.66 13.71
N VAL A 111 -3.09 -2.68 13.00
CA VAL A 111 -2.82 -1.67 11.94
C VAL A 111 -3.90 -1.71 10.87
N ALA A 112 -4.31 -2.90 10.40
CA ALA A 112 -5.38 -3.02 9.42
C ALA A 112 -6.71 -2.43 9.91
N LYS A 113 -7.08 -2.68 11.18
CA LYS A 113 -8.28 -2.09 11.82
C LYS A 113 -8.20 -0.56 11.92
N GLU A 114 -7.05 -0.02 12.30
CA GLU A 114 -6.84 1.43 12.39
C GLU A 114 -6.89 2.11 11.02
N LEU A 115 -6.31 1.46 10.00
CA LEU A 115 -6.45 1.88 8.60
C LEU A 115 -7.90 1.66 8.10
N GLY A 116 -8.71 0.83 8.73
CA GLY A 116 -10.04 0.49 8.24
C GLY A 116 -9.99 -0.35 6.96
N VAL A 117 -8.93 -1.15 6.81
CA VAL A 117 -8.86 -2.19 5.78
C VAL A 117 -9.65 -3.40 6.29
N PRO A 118 -10.58 -3.96 5.50
CA PRO A 118 -11.38 -5.10 5.95
C PRO A 118 -10.51 -6.34 6.23
N LEU A 119 -10.71 -6.95 7.40
CA LEU A 119 -9.88 -8.08 7.88
C LEU A 119 -10.04 -9.32 7.00
N GLU A 120 -11.18 -9.52 6.36
CA GLU A 120 -11.40 -10.60 5.40
C GLU A 120 -10.47 -10.52 4.18
N LYS A 121 -9.94 -9.33 3.87
CA LYS A 121 -8.95 -9.14 2.80
C LYS A 121 -7.51 -9.39 3.27
N MET A 122 -7.27 -9.47 4.58
CA MET A 122 -5.91 -9.64 5.14
C MET A 122 -5.16 -10.84 4.57
N PRO A 123 -5.72 -12.05 4.48
CA PRO A 123 -4.98 -13.19 3.95
C PRO A 123 -4.47 -12.96 2.52
N PHE A 124 -5.29 -12.30 1.70
CA PHE A 124 -4.92 -11.96 0.33
C PHE A 124 -3.85 -10.86 0.28
N ILE A 125 -4.00 -9.79 1.07
CA ILE A 125 -3.03 -8.70 1.17
C ILE A 125 -1.68 -9.22 1.68
N MET A 126 -1.67 -10.05 2.72
CA MET A 126 -0.45 -10.66 3.26
C MET A 126 0.27 -11.50 2.23
N LYS A 127 -0.46 -12.39 1.55
CA LYS A 127 0.11 -13.21 0.47
C LYS A 127 0.73 -12.34 -0.63
N LEU A 128 0.09 -11.25 -1.02
CA LEU A 128 0.63 -10.34 -2.03
C LEU A 128 1.90 -9.62 -1.56
N ALA A 129 1.87 -9.06 -0.36
CA ALA A 129 2.98 -8.31 0.23
C ALA A 129 4.23 -9.18 0.38
N VAL A 130 4.08 -10.37 0.97
CA VAL A 130 5.17 -11.34 1.17
C VAL A 130 5.75 -11.79 -0.16
N ASN A 131 4.90 -12.21 -1.12
CA ASN A 131 5.37 -12.64 -2.44
C ASN A 131 6.09 -11.51 -3.20
N SER A 132 5.60 -10.27 -3.08
CA SER A 132 6.25 -9.11 -3.69
C SER A 132 7.63 -8.86 -3.09
N TYR A 133 7.76 -8.93 -1.75
CA TYR A 133 9.04 -8.78 -1.06
C TYR A 133 10.02 -9.89 -1.45
N ASP A 134 9.61 -11.16 -1.34
CA ASP A 134 10.47 -12.32 -1.59
C ASP A 134 10.96 -12.32 -3.06
N LYS A 135 10.09 -12.00 -4.03
CA LYS A 135 10.49 -11.84 -5.45
C LYS A 135 11.51 -10.72 -5.65
N LYS A 136 11.36 -9.60 -4.94
CA LYS A 136 12.32 -8.49 -5.02
C LYS A 136 13.67 -8.89 -4.41
N LEU A 137 13.66 -9.56 -3.27
CA LEU A 137 14.86 -10.07 -2.60
C LEU A 137 15.63 -11.06 -3.50
N MET A 138 14.93 -12.02 -4.11
CA MET A 138 15.53 -12.98 -5.05
C MET A 138 16.21 -12.29 -6.23
N LYS A 139 15.59 -11.26 -6.82
CA LYS A 139 16.19 -10.50 -7.92
C LYS A 139 17.48 -9.79 -7.49
N ILE A 140 17.45 -9.12 -6.33
CA ILE A 140 18.62 -8.44 -5.78
C ILE A 140 19.75 -9.44 -5.52
N GLN A 141 19.46 -10.56 -4.87
CA GLN A 141 20.44 -11.62 -4.60
C GLN A 141 21.05 -12.19 -5.90
N LYS A 142 20.24 -12.36 -6.95
CA LYS A 142 20.72 -12.82 -8.26
C LYS A 142 21.68 -11.80 -8.87
N SER A 143 21.30 -10.52 -8.92
CA SER A 143 22.15 -9.45 -9.46
C SER A 143 23.45 -9.28 -8.67
N LEU A 144 23.41 -9.39 -7.34
CA LEU A 144 24.62 -9.35 -6.51
C LEU A 144 25.56 -10.54 -6.76
N LYS A 145 25.02 -11.74 -6.98
CA LYS A 145 25.82 -12.91 -7.37
C LYS A 145 26.45 -12.73 -8.75
N GLU A 146 25.71 -12.20 -9.72
CA GLU A 146 26.22 -11.88 -11.06
C GLU A 146 27.34 -10.84 -11.00
N ILE A 147 27.23 -9.81 -10.16
CA ILE A 147 28.31 -8.81 -9.97
C ILE A 147 29.55 -9.43 -9.29
N LYS A 148 29.34 -10.32 -8.30
CA LYS A 148 30.44 -10.90 -7.50
C LYS A 148 31.17 -12.04 -8.22
N TYR A 149 30.48 -12.78 -9.09
CA TYR A 149 30.99 -14.01 -9.71
C TYR A 149 30.90 -14.04 -11.25
N GLY A 150 30.26 -13.04 -11.87
CA GLY A 150 30.32 -12.82 -13.31
C GLY A 150 31.64 -12.13 -13.66
N LYS A 151 32.41 -12.77 -14.54
CA LYS A 151 33.58 -12.17 -15.20
C LYS A 151 33.20 -10.94 -16.01
#